data_AF-A0AAD9YNZ4-F1
#
_entry.id   AF-A0AAD9YNZ4-F1
#
_cell.length_a   1.000
_cell.length_b   1.000
_cell.length_c   1.000
_cell.angle_alpha   90.00
_cell.angle_beta   90.00
_cell.angle_gamma   90.00
#
_symmetry.space_group_name_H-M   'P 1'
#
loop_
_entity.id
_entity.type
_entity.pdbx_description
1 polymer ?
#
loop_
_entity_poly.entity_id
_entity_poly.type
_entity_poly.pdbx_seq_one_letter_code
_entity_poly.pdbx_strand_id
1 'polypeptide(L)'
;MSEIFKDMLCDSKLQGVLLLIDALDECSTGLNQLLDLITETSQLTSAKWLVSSRNWWQIEEQLCTVAQRLSLEVNASSVSTAVDSYIMVKVSRLSKLKGYKDDTASKVRQYLLSHAGGTFLWVALVCRELENTHRRKALQKIESFPTGLDAFYKRMMHQINGGEDAELCRQILALVATTYRPLSLAESTILIEECHGLADDLESLQDTISLCGSFLTIRKDIVYFVHQSAKDFLLSKEYTAFNQILPSGIAYQHHSIFSRSLEVLSKTLRRNIYELRAPGSSIKDISPPDPNPLASLKYSSTH
;
A
#
# COMPACT_ATOMS: atom_id res chain seq x y z
N MET A 1 -16.75 4.94 -24.01
CA MET A 1 -16.70 5.65 -22.70
C MET A 1 -15.98 6.99 -22.79
N SER A 2 -14.86 7.09 -23.52
CA SER A 2 -14.15 8.37 -23.71
C SER A 2 -14.98 9.45 -24.41
N GLU A 3 -15.78 9.12 -25.42
CA GLU A 3 -16.64 10.08 -26.15
C GLU A 3 -17.68 10.75 -25.23
N ILE A 4 -18.44 9.94 -24.48
CA ILE A 4 -19.43 10.47 -23.51
C ILE A 4 -18.75 11.40 -22.50
N PHE A 5 -17.59 11.00 -21.99
CA PHE A 5 -16.84 11.83 -21.03
C PHE A 5 -16.41 13.16 -21.66
N LYS A 6 -15.92 13.16 -22.91
CA LYS A 6 -15.60 14.37 -23.65
C LYS A 6 -16.83 15.25 -23.85
N ASP A 7 -17.95 14.68 -24.28
CA ASP A 7 -19.20 15.42 -24.48
C ASP A 7 -19.67 16.08 -23.18
N MET A 8 -19.54 15.39 -22.05
CA MET A 8 -19.82 15.95 -20.73
C MET A 8 -18.92 17.14 -20.40
N LEU A 9 -17.61 17.05 -20.68
CA LEU A 9 -16.68 18.16 -20.43
C LEU A 9 -16.85 19.34 -21.39
N CYS A 10 -17.38 19.08 -22.59
CA CYS A 10 -17.74 20.10 -23.57
C CYS A 10 -19.10 20.77 -23.31
N ASP A 11 -19.93 20.22 -22.41
CA ASP A 11 -21.21 20.83 -22.08
C ASP A 11 -21.00 22.19 -21.39
N SER A 12 -21.49 23.24 -22.05
CA SER A 12 -21.47 24.63 -21.55
C SER A 12 -22.05 24.83 -20.14
N LYS A 13 -22.91 23.91 -19.67
CA LYS A 13 -23.47 23.92 -18.31
C LYS A 13 -22.49 23.42 -17.25
N LEU A 14 -21.48 22.64 -17.66
CA LEU A 14 -20.49 22.05 -16.77
C LEU A 14 -19.27 22.96 -16.68
N GLN A 15 -19.32 23.96 -15.81
CA GLN A 15 -18.24 24.93 -15.61
C GLN A 15 -17.43 24.64 -14.34
N GLY A 16 -16.14 24.97 -14.37
CA GLY A 16 -15.28 24.89 -13.18
C GLY A 16 -14.87 23.48 -12.78
N VAL A 17 -14.89 22.53 -13.71
CA VAL A 17 -14.50 21.14 -13.45
C VAL A 17 -13.00 21.07 -13.17
N LEU A 18 -12.64 20.43 -12.05
CA LEU A 18 -11.28 20.05 -11.71
C LEU A 18 -11.21 18.53 -11.58
N LEU A 19 -10.35 17.91 -12.38
CA LEU A 19 -10.11 16.49 -12.41
C LEU A 19 -8.75 16.20 -11.77
N LEU A 20 -8.76 15.38 -10.74
CA LEU A 20 -7.55 14.96 -10.02
C LEU A 20 -7.25 13.50 -10.38
N ILE A 21 -6.05 13.27 -10.90
CA ILE A 21 -5.48 11.92 -11.04
C ILE A 21 -4.31 11.83 -10.07
N ASP A 22 -4.40 10.87 -9.15
CA ASP A 22 -3.32 10.55 -8.24
C ASP A 22 -2.55 9.32 -8.75
N ALA A 23 -1.21 9.40 -8.75
CA ALA A 23 -0.27 8.36 -9.13
C ALA A 23 -0.54 7.76 -10.53
N LEU A 24 -0.51 8.60 -11.56
CA LEU A 24 -0.75 8.19 -12.96
C LEU A 24 0.19 7.06 -13.41
N ASP A 25 1.41 7.00 -12.91
CA ASP A 25 2.38 5.93 -13.20
C ASP A 25 1.91 4.53 -12.76
N GLU A 26 0.95 4.44 -11.84
CA GLU A 26 0.36 3.17 -11.41
C GLU A 26 -0.74 2.66 -12.37
N CYS A 27 -0.99 3.38 -13.48
CA CYS A 27 -1.91 2.95 -14.53
C CYS A 27 -1.33 1.76 -15.33
N SER A 28 -1.67 0.54 -14.89
CA SER A 28 -1.14 -0.71 -15.46
C SER A 28 -1.67 -1.04 -16.85
N THR A 29 -2.85 -0.53 -17.22
CA THR A 29 -3.47 -0.74 -18.53
C THR A 29 -4.14 0.56 -19.00
N GLY A 30 -3.99 0.88 -20.28
CA GLY A 30 -4.67 2.03 -20.85
C GLY A 30 -3.98 3.40 -20.64
N LEU A 31 -2.73 3.42 -20.14
CA LEU A 31 -2.01 4.66 -19.82
C LEU A 31 -1.94 5.63 -21.01
N ASN A 32 -1.59 5.15 -22.20
CA ASN A 32 -1.51 5.99 -23.39
C ASN A 32 -2.88 6.56 -23.76
N GLN A 33 -3.94 5.75 -23.71
CA GLN A 33 -5.30 6.23 -23.99
C GLN A 33 -5.77 7.28 -22.97
N LEU A 34 -5.36 7.14 -21.71
CA LEU A 34 -5.64 8.12 -20.66
C LEU A 34 -4.85 9.41 -20.86
N LEU A 35 -3.57 9.31 -21.22
CA LEU A 35 -2.72 10.46 -21.55
C LEU A 35 -3.25 11.23 -22.76
N ASP A 36 -3.67 10.52 -23.81
CA ASP A 36 -4.31 11.12 -24.99
C ASP A 36 -5.59 11.87 -24.59
N LEU A 37 -6.43 11.27 -23.75
CA LEU A 37 -7.66 11.88 -23.26
C LEU A 37 -7.38 13.15 -22.43
N ILE A 38 -6.42 13.11 -21.52
CA ILE A 38 -6.02 14.27 -20.69
C ILE A 38 -5.54 15.39 -21.60
N THR A 39 -4.64 15.06 -22.54
CA THR A 39 -4.04 16.02 -23.47
C THR A 39 -5.13 16.70 -24.31
N GLU A 40 -5.99 15.91 -24.94
CA GLU A 40 -7.06 16.41 -25.80
C GLU A 40 -8.07 17.26 -25.02
N THR A 41 -8.56 16.78 -23.87
CA THR A 41 -9.58 17.50 -23.09
C THR A 41 -9.02 18.76 -22.41
N SER A 42 -7.73 18.78 -22.07
CA SER A 42 -7.08 19.97 -21.50
C SER A 42 -7.01 21.14 -22.49
N GLN A 43 -7.02 20.84 -23.79
CA GLN A 43 -6.98 21.84 -24.86
C GLN A 43 -8.38 22.22 -25.35
N LEU A 44 -9.30 21.26 -25.41
CA LEU A 44 -10.64 21.46 -26.00
C LEU A 44 -11.67 22.00 -25.01
N THR A 45 -11.44 21.89 -23.71
CA THR A 45 -12.46 22.16 -22.69
C THR A 45 -11.98 23.17 -21.63
N SER A 46 -12.89 23.65 -20.80
CA SER A 46 -12.56 24.50 -19.65
C SER A 46 -12.14 23.70 -18.40
N ALA A 47 -12.12 22.37 -18.49
CA ALA A 47 -11.76 21.51 -17.38
C ALA A 47 -10.28 21.62 -17.06
N LYS A 48 -9.95 21.65 -15.77
CA LYS A 48 -8.58 21.66 -15.28
C LYS A 48 -8.18 20.26 -14.85
N TRP A 49 -6.97 19.85 -15.22
CA TRP A 49 -6.39 18.59 -14.79
C TRP A 49 -5.28 18.86 -13.79
N LEU A 50 -5.29 18.13 -12.67
CA LEU A 50 -4.17 18.03 -11.75
C LEU A 50 -3.76 16.56 -11.68
N VAL A 51 -2.53 16.27 -12.07
CA VAL A 51 -2.02 14.92 -12.20
C VAL A 51 -0.75 14.79 -11.36
N SER A 52 -0.69 13.80 -10.47
CA SER A 52 0.54 13.39 -9.81
C SER A 52 1.09 12.13 -10.49
N SER A 53 2.41 12.03 -10.61
CA SER A 53 3.11 10.90 -11.23
C SER A 53 4.58 10.88 -10.83
N ARG A 54 5.23 9.71 -10.87
CA ARG A 54 6.69 9.63 -10.96
C ARG A 54 7.20 10.25 -12.28
N ASN A 55 8.48 10.60 -12.30
CA ASN A 55 9.20 11.17 -13.45
C ASN A 55 9.51 10.10 -14.53
N TRP A 56 8.48 9.40 -15.01
CA TRP A 56 8.63 8.44 -16.10
C TRP A 56 8.67 9.18 -17.43
N TRP A 57 9.69 8.86 -18.24
CA TRP A 57 9.93 9.57 -19.49
C TRP A 57 8.71 9.53 -20.43
N GLN A 58 7.96 8.44 -20.48
CA GLN A 58 6.76 8.31 -21.33
C GLN A 58 5.67 9.32 -20.93
N ILE A 59 5.45 9.50 -19.63
CA ILE A 59 4.45 10.43 -19.09
C ILE A 59 4.92 11.87 -19.32
N GLU A 60 6.20 12.14 -19.07
CA GLU A 60 6.80 13.45 -19.28
C GLU A 60 6.75 13.87 -20.75
N GLU A 61 7.10 12.97 -21.67
CA GLU A 61 7.10 13.24 -23.11
C GLU A 61 5.72 13.66 -23.63
N GLN A 62 4.65 12.96 -23.22
CA GLN A 62 3.31 13.27 -23.69
C GLN A 62 2.74 14.54 -23.05
N LEU A 63 2.95 14.75 -21.75
CA LEU A 63 2.37 15.89 -21.03
C LEU A 63 3.17 17.19 -21.18
N CYS A 64 4.42 17.15 -21.64
CA CYS A 64 5.28 18.34 -21.69
C CYS A 64 4.72 19.50 -22.54
N THR A 65 3.86 19.19 -23.52
CA THR A 65 3.30 20.17 -24.44
C THR A 65 2.06 20.88 -23.90
N VAL A 66 1.39 20.29 -22.89
CA VAL A 66 0.08 20.76 -22.40
C VAL A 66 0.06 21.09 -20.91
N ALA A 67 1.00 20.56 -20.13
CA ALA A 67 1.00 20.69 -18.69
C ALA A 67 2.07 21.68 -18.19
N GLN A 68 1.70 22.48 -17.20
CA GLN A 68 2.69 23.13 -16.35
C GLN A 68 3.24 22.11 -15.34
N ARG A 69 4.54 21.80 -15.46
CA ARG A 69 5.19 20.81 -14.61
C ARG A 69 5.70 21.44 -13.32
N LEU A 70 5.22 20.91 -12.20
CA LEU A 70 5.81 21.14 -10.88
C LEU A 70 6.64 19.90 -10.49
N SER A 71 7.96 19.95 -10.70
CA SER A 71 8.84 18.88 -10.23
C SER A 71 9.23 19.11 -8.77
N LEU A 72 8.92 18.15 -7.90
CA LEU A 72 9.32 18.19 -6.50
C LEU A 72 10.83 17.95 -6.32
N GLU A 73 11.46 17.20 -7.23
CA GLU A 73 12.91 16.94 -7.21
C GLU A 73 13.72 18.21 -7.49
N VAL A 74 13.26 19.02 -8.44
CA VAL A 74 13.92 20.30 -8.77
C VAL A 74 13.72 21.35 -7.66
N ASN A 75 12.64 21.24 -6.89
CA ASN A 75 12.32 22.12 -5.76
C ASN A 75 12.74 21.52 -4.40
N ALA A 76 13.85 20.77 -4.37
CA ALA A 76 14.31 20.04 -3.19
C ALA A 76 14.43 20.91 -1.92
N SER A 77 14.84 22.18 -2.05
CA SER A 77 14.95 23.11 -0.90
C SER A 77 13.58 23.47 -0.30
N SER A 78 12.58 23.74 -1.14
CA SER A 78 11.19 23.97 -0.71
C SER A 78 10.59 22.71 -0.09
N VAL A 79 10.84 21.55 -0.69
CA VAL A 79 10.41 20.25 -0.14
C VAL A 79 11.07 20.02 1.22
N SER A 80 12.37 20.26 1.37
CA SER A 80 13.07 20.14 2.64
C SER A 80 12.45 21.06 3.71
N THR A 81 12.15 22.31 3.37
CA THR A 81 11.51 23.25 4.29
C THR A 81 10.12 22.78 4.74
N ALA A 82 9.35 22.18 3.82
CA ALA A 82 8.05 21.60 4.13
C ALA A 82 8.17 20.34 5.02
N VAL A 83 9.19 19.51 4.79
CA VAL A 83 9.50 18.35 5.64
C VAL A 83 9.91 18.80 7.04
N ASP A 84 10.73 19.85 7.17
CA ASP A 84 11.11 20.41 8.47
C ASP A 84 9.89 20.88 9.24
N SER A 85 8.98 21.59 8.57
CA SER A 85 7.69 22.02 9.16
C SER A 85 6.83 20.82 9.58
N TYR A 86 6.80 19.77 8.75
CA TYR A 86 6.09 18.54 9.07
C TYR A 86 6.69 17.82 10.28
N ILE A 87 8.03 17.77 10.40
CA ILE A 87 8.73 17.23 11.57
C ILE A 87 8.29 17.97 12.82
N MET A 88 8.20 19.30 12.79
CA MET A 88 7.74 20.09 13.95
C MET A 88 6.35 19.66 14.42
N VAL A 89 5.41 19.50 13.49
CA VAL A 89 4.03 19.07 13.80
C VAL A 89 4.02 17.64 14.34
N LYS A 90 4.74 16.71 13.69
CA LYS A 90 4.77 15.29 14.08
C LYS A 90 5.41 15.09 15.45
N VAL A 91 6.51 15.78 15.75
CA VAL A 91 7.15 15.71 17.06
C VAL A 91 6.28 16.34 18.14
N SER A 92 5.60 17.46 17.87
CA SER A 92 4.65 18.04 18.83
C SER A 92 3.54 17.06 19.18
N ARG A 93 2.94 16.40 18.17
CA ARG A 93 1.90 15.38 18.37
C ARG A 93 2.43 14.17 19.17
N LEU A 94 3.59 13.66 18.77
CA LEU A 94 4.24 12.52 19.42
C LEU A 94 4.57 12.82 20.89
N SER A 95 5.09 14.01 21.17
CA SER A 95 5.43 14.45 22.53
C SER A 95 4.20 14.51 23.43
N LYS A 96 3.07 15.02 22.92
CA LYS A 96 1.79 15.01 23.65
C LYS A 96 1.30 13.58 23.92
N LEU A 97 1.31 12.73 22.90
CA LEU A 97 0.85 11.34 23.01
C LEU A 97 1.68 10.52 24.00
N LYS A 98 3.01 10.70 24.01
CA LYS A 98 3.94 9.90 24.80
C LYS A 98 4.37 10.55 26.12
N GLY A 99 3.94 11.79 26.37
CA GLY A 99 4.34 12.59 27.53
C GLY A 99 5.85 12.83 27.56
N TYR A 100 6.43 13.24 26.42
CA TYR A 100 7.85 13.60 26.34
C TYR A 100 8.12 14.94 27.03
N LYS A 101 9.26 15.00 27.72
CA LYS A 101 9.82 16.27 28.22
C LYS A 101 10.47 17.02 27.06
N ASP A 102 10.65 18.33 27.23
CA ASP A 102 11.22 19.21 26.19
C ASP A 102 12.60 18.76 25.69
N ASP A 103 13.46 18.23 26.57
CA ASP A 103 14.76 17.66 26.19
C ASP A 103 14.61 16.46 25.24
N THR A 104 13.71 15.52 25.58
CA THR A 104 13.44 14.34 24.73
C THR A 104 12.84 14.77 23.39
N ALA A 105 11.86 15.67 23.41
CA ALA A 105 11.22 16.19 22.20
C ALA A 105 12.24 16.90 21.29
N SER A 106 13.14 17.69 21.88
CA SER A 106 14.18 18.42 21.16
C SER A 106 15.20 17.48 20.50
N LYS A 107 15.64 16.43 21.20
CA LYS A 107 16.55 15.42 20.64
C LYS A 107 15.90 14.62 19.52
N VAL A 108 14.64 14.21 19.70
CA VAL A 108 13.86 13.53 18.65
C VAL A 108 13.74 14.43 17.41
N ARG A 109 13.39 15.70 17.60
CA ARG A 109 13.32 16.68 16.50
C ARG A 109 14.66 16.83 15.78
N GLN A 110 15.74 17.05 16.52
CA GLN A 110 17.06 17.26 15.94
C GLN A 110 17.50 16.05 15.10
N TYR A 111 17.23 14.84 15.59
CA TYR A 111 17.52 13.61 14.86
C TYR A 111 16.72 13.53 13.56
N LEU A 112 15.41 13.78 13.61
CA LEU A 112 14.56 13.73 12.42
C LEU A 112 15.00 14.75 11.37
N LEU A 113 15.36 15.98 11.77
CA LEU A 113 15.84 17.02 10.86
C LEU A 113 17.13 16.60 10.14
N SER A 114 18.06 15.94 10.84
CA SER A 114 19.34 15.53 10.23
C SER A 114 19.27 14.23 9.42
N HIS A 115 18.26 13.38 9.62
CA HIS A 115 18.19 12.05 9.00
C HIS A 115 17.03 11.86 8.01
N ALA A 116 16.05 12.79 7.97
CA ALA A 116 14.90 12.67 7.09
C ALA A 116 15.25 12.74 5.60
N GLY A 117 16.32 13.46 5.24
CA GLY A 117 16.75 13.60 3.84
C GLY A 117 15.62 14.08 2.92
N GLY A 118 14.78 15.01 3.37
CA GLY A 118 13.65 15.51 2.61
C GLY A 118 12.50 14.51 2.37
N THR A 119 12.45 13.39 3.11
CA THR A 119 11.44 12.33 2.88
C THR A 119 10.34 12.35 3.95
N PHE A 120 9.15 12.87 3.60
CA PHE A 120 7.97 12.86 4.48
C PHE A 120 7.61 11.48 5.03
N LEU A 121 7.69 10.46 4.16
CA LEU A 121 7.33 9.10 4.52
C LEU A 121 8.28 8.52 5.57
N TRP A 122 9.60 8.75 5.44
CA TRP A 122 10.58 8.31 6.42
C TRP A 122 10.28 8.90 7.80
N VAL A 123 9.98 10.20 7.87
CA VAL A 123 9.57 10.87 9.12
C VAL A 123 8.30 10.23 9.69
N ALA A 124 7.31 9.96 8.84
CA ALA A 124 6.06 9.35 9.26
C ALA A 124 6.27 7.94 9.85
N LEU A 125 7.12 7.13 9.23
CA LEU A 125 7.45 5.77 9.65
C LEU A 125 8.23 5.77 10.97
N VAL A 126 9.26 6.61 11.09
CA VAL A 126 10.03 6.75 12.35
C VAL A 126 9.13 7.21 13.48
N CYS A 127 8.26 8.20 13.25
CA CYS A 127 7.29 8.62 14.26
C CYS A 127 6.36 7.48 14.66
N ARG A 128 5.84 6.68 13.72
CA ARG A 128 4.97 5.52 14.00
C ARG A 128 5.68 4.47 14.88
N GLU A 129 6.94 4.17 14.59
CA GLU A 129 7.75 3.27 15.43
C GLU A 129 7.93 3.81 16.85
N LEU A 130 8.12 5.13 16.99
CA LEU A 130 8.22 5.79 18.29
C LEU A 130 6.87 5.86 19.03
N GLU A 131 5.74 5.93 18.32
CA GLU A 131 4.39 5.82 18.91
C GLU A 131 4.23 4.47 19.64
N ASN A 132 4.77 3.40 19.06
CA ASN A 132 4.77 2.04 19.64
C ASN A 132 5.91 1.80 20.64
N THR A 133 6.86 2.73 20.79
CA THR A 133 8.00 2.59 21.69
C THR A 133 7.67 3.16 23.07
N HIS A 134 8.06 2.47 24.14
CA HIS A 134 7.92 3.01 25.50
C HIS A 134 8.77 4.30 25.65
N ARG A 135 8.21 5.36 26.26
CA ARG A 135 8.84 6.69 26.30
C ARG A 135 10.30 6.72 26.78
N ARG A 136 10.64 5.85 27.75
CA ARG A 136 12.01 5.74 28.31
C ARG A 136 13.04 5.22 27.30
N LYS A 137 12.59 4.48 26.28
CA LYS A 137 13.43 3.90 25.22
C LYS A 137 13.44 4.74 23.94
N ALA A 138 12.74 5.89 23.91
CA ALA A 138 12.57 6.68 22.69
C ALA A 138 13.91 7.14 22.09
N LEU A 139 14.83 7.67 22.91
CA LEU A 139 16.13 8.15 22.44
C LEU A 139 17.04 7.00 21.98
N GLN A 140 17.05 5.88 22.72
CA GLN A 140 17.80 4.70 22.29
C GLN A 140 17.25 4.11 20.97
N LYS A 141 15.92 4.08 20.82
CA LYS A 141 15.28 3.59 19.61
C LYS A 141 15.53 4.52 18.42
N ILE A 142 15.49 5.84 18.63
CA ILE A 142 15.62 6.78 17.52
C ILE A 142 17.01 6.71 16.87
N GLU A 143 18.06 6.55 17.68
CA GLU A 143 19.45 6.39 17.23
C GLU A 143 19.67 5.16 16.36
N SER A 144 18.77 4.17 16.43
CA SER A 144 18.84 2.97 15.61
C SER A 144 18.24 3.12 14.21
N PHE A 145 17.56 4.22 13.88
CA PHE A 145 16.92 4.40 12.57
C PHE A 145 17.90 4.97 11.54
N PRO A 146 18.21 4.26 10.45
CA PRO A 146 19.17 4.76 9.48
C PRO A 146 18.57 5.88 8.63
N THR A 147 19.44 6.72 8.05
CA THR A 147 19.08 7.75 7.08
C THR A 147 18.52 7.14 5.80
N GLY A 148 17.42 7.70 5.30
CA GLY A 148 16.82 7.29 4.04
C GLY A 148 15.92 6.06 4.13
N LEU A 149 15.00 5.98 3.16
CA LEU A 149 13.90 5.01 3.18
C LEU A 149 14.37 3.56 2.92
N ASP A 150 15.30 3.36 2.00
CA ASP A 150 15.85 2.04 1.68
C ASP A 150 16.55 1.40 2.89
N ALA A 151 17.41 2.18 3.56
CA ALA A 151 18.11 1.70 4.74
C ALA A 151 17.12 1.40 5.88
N PHE A 152 16.07 2.22 6.00
CA PHE A 152 14.99 1.99 6.97
C PHE A 152 14.29 0.65 6.69
N TYR A 153 13.90 0.37 5.45
CA TYR A 153 13.30 -0.92 5.07
C TYR A 153 14.26 -2.10 5.23
N LYS A 154 15.55 -1.96 4.88
CA LYS A 154 16.58 -2.98 5.13
C LYS A 154 16.67 -3.34 6.62
N ARG A 155 16.68 -2.34 7.50
CA ARG A 155 16.68 -2.55 8.95
C ARG A 155 15.41 -3.27 9.41
N MET A 156 14.25 -2.90 8.88
CA MET A 156 13.00 -3.59 9.22
C MET A 156 13.01 -5.05 8.79
N MET A 157 13.47 -5.35 7.57
CA MET A 157 13.63 -6.73 7.11
C MET A 157 14.59 -7.51 8.01
N HIS A 158 15.69 -6.89 8.45
CA HIS A 158 16.59 -7.53 9.42
C HIS A 158 15.91 -7.84 10.75
N GLN A 159 15.04 -6.95 11.25
CA GLN A 159 14.26 -7.17 12.48
C GLN A 159 13.25 -8.31 12.31
N ILE A 160 12.52 -8.34 11.19
CA ILE A 160 11.58 -9.41 10.86
C ILE A 160 12.30 -10.76 10.80
N ASN A 161 13.45 -10.81 10.13
CA ASN A 161 14.23 -12.04 10.00
C ASN A 161 14.83 -12.56 11.31
N GLY A 162 14.95 -11.71 12.33
CA GLY A 162 15.43 -12.09 13.66
C GLY A 162 14.32 -12.47 14.65
N GLY A 163 13.05 -12.38 14.25
CA GLY A 163 11.90 -12.74 15.08
C GLY A 163 11.56 -14.23 15.04
N GLU A 164 10.69 -14.68 15.95
CA GLU A 164 10.22 -16.06 16.02
C GLU A 164 9.36 -16.42 14.78
N ASP A 165 8.45 -15.53 14.37
CA ASP A 165 7.57 -15.71 13.21
C ASP A 165 8.19 -15.25 11.87
N ALA A 166 9.53 -15.28 11.77
CA ALA A 166 10.25 -14.74 10.63
C ALA A 166 9.81 -15.37 9.29
N GLU A 167 9.62 -16.69 9.25
CA GLU A 167 9.17 -17.39 8.04
C GLU A 167 7.77 -16.97 7.64
N LEU A 168 6.83 -16.99 8.59
CA LEU A 168 5.44 -16.63 8.32
C LEU A 168 5.32 -15.16 7.88
N CYS A 169 6.08 -14.25 8.48
CA CYS A 169 6.15 -12.86 8.04
C CYS A 169 6.65 -12.73 6.60
N ARG A 170 7.68 -13.50 6.21
CA ARG A 170 8.19 -13.49 4.84
C ARG A 170 7.14 -13.99 3.85
N GLN A 171 6.40 -15.04 4.20
CA GLN A 171 5.31 -15.58 3.37
C GLN A 171 4.17 -14.59 3.21
N ILE A 172 3.75 -13.92 4.30
CA ILE A 172 2.74 -12.86 4.27
C ILE A 172 3.21 -11.71 3.37
N LEU A 173 4.45 -11.24 3.53
CA LEU A 173 5.01 -10.19 2.69
C LEU A 173 5.05 -10.59 1.21
N ALA A 174 5.47 -11.82 0.91
CA ALA A 174 5.51 -12.37 -0.45
C ALA A 174 4.11 -12.44 -1.08
N LEU A 175 3.12 -12.93 -0.33
CA LEU A 175 1.73 -13.01 -0.76
C LEU A 175 1.15 -11.63 -1.07
N VAL A 176 1.24 -10.70 -0.12
CA VAL A 176 0.67 -9.35 -0.29
C VAL A 176 1.42 -8.58 -1.38
N ALA A 177 2.72 -8.80 -1.56
CA ALA A 177 3.51 -8.19 -2.64
C ALA A 177 3.12 -8.70 -4.04
N THR A 178 2.72 -9.96 -4.18
CA THR A 178 2.47 -10.58 -5.49
C THR A 178 1.00 -10.63 -5.90
N THR A 179 0.08 -10.39 -4.98
CA THR A 179 -1.35 -10.35 -5.28
C THR A 179 -1.74 -9.12 -6.10
N TYR A 180 -2.73 -9.32 -6.99
CA TYR A 180 -3.19 -8.26 -7.90
C TYR A 180 -4.03 -7.18 -7.20
N ARG A 181 -4.57 -7.50 -6.02
CA ARG A 181 -5.29 -6.57 -5.17
C ARG A 181 -5.02 -6.86 -3.70
N PRO A 182 -5.25 -5.89 -2.81
CA PRO A 182 -5.28 -6.11 -1.37
C PRO A 182 -6.17 -7.30 -0.99
N LEU A 183 -5.68 -8.11 -0.06
CA LEU A 183 -6.36 -9.31 0.45
C LEU A 183 -7.07 -9.00 1.76
N SER A 184 -8.22 -9.62 1.97
CA SER A 184 -8.79 -9.71 3.31
C SER A 184 -8.01 -10.71 4.18
N LEU A 185 -8.17 -10.61 5.50
CA LEU A 185 -7.60 -11.57 6.44
C LEU A 185 -8.07 -12.99 6.14
N ALA A 186 -9.37 -13.17 5.88
CA ALA A 186 -9.96 -14.46 5.52
C ALA A 186 -9.41 -15.03 4.20
N GLU A 187 -9.08 -14.19 3.22
CA GLU A 187 -8.42 -14.65 1.98
C GLU A 187 -6.96 -15.04 2.23
N SER A 188 -6.29 -14.33 3.14
CA SER A 188 -4.88 -14.57 3.45
C SER A 188 -4.68 -15.92 4.14
N THR A 189 -5.59 -16.32 5.03
CA THR A 189 -5.49 -17.61 5.76
C THR A 189 -5.52 -18.82 4.83
N ILE A 190 -6.25 -18.76 3.73
CA ILE A 190 -6.35 -19.90 2.81
C ILE A 190 -5.19 -19.97 1.81
N LEU A 191 -4.50 -18.85 1.56
CA LEU A 191 -3.41 -18.76 0.58
C LEU A 191 -2.02 -19.06 1.15
N ILE A 192 -1.88 -19.07 2.47
CA ILE A 192 -0.64 -19.46 3.18
C ILE A 192 -0.90 -20.80 3.87
N GLU A 193 -0.11 -21.83 3.55
CA GLU A 193 -0.33 -23.20 4.04
C GLU A 193 -0.29 -23.28 5.58
N GLU A 194 0.65 -22.57 6.18
CA GLU A 194 0.87 -22.44 7.61
C GLU A 194 -0.28 -21.73 8.33
N CYS A 195 -1.10 -20.96 7.61
CA CYS A 195 -2.28 -20.29 8.17
C CYS A 195 -3.57 -21.12 8.10
N HIS A 196 -3.57 -22.36 7.57
CA HIS A 196 -4.80 -23.15 7.45
C HIS A 196 -5.41 -23.52 8.80
N GLY A 197 -4.60 -23.66 9.84
CA GLY A 197 -5.06 -23.84 11.21
C GLY A 197 -5.57 -22.56 11.89
N LEU A 198 -5.33 -21.39 11.28
CA LEU A 198 -5.70 -20.06 11.80
C LEU A 198 -6.98 -19.52 11.14
N ALA A 199 -7.68 -20.31 10.31
CA ALA A 199 -8.94 -19.88 9.71
C ALA A 199 -10.00 -19.48 10.75
N ASP A 200 -9.95 -20.11 11.93
CA ASP A 200 -10.81 -19.82 13.08
C ASP A 200 -10.18 -18.79 14.06
N ASP A 201 -8.91 -18.40 13.86
CA ASP A 201 -8.16 -17.45 14.71
C ASP A 201 -7.56 -16.31 13.87
N LEU A 202 -8.44 -15.43 13.39
CA LEU A 202 -8.02 -14.23 12.66
C LEU A 202 -7.21 -13.28 13.53
N GLU A 203 -7.37 -13.31 14.86
CA GLU A 203 -6.59 -12.46 15.78
C GLU A 203 -5.12 -12.83 15.74
N SER A 204 -4.78 -14.12 15.76
CA SER A 204 -3.40 -14.58 15.58
C SER A 204 -2.79 -14.13 14.25
N LEU A 205 -3.54 -14.17 13.15
CA LEU A 205 -3.06 -13.66 11.87
C LEU A 205 -2.83 -12.14 11.91
N GLN A 206 -3.72 -11.38 12.57
CA GLN A 206 -3.52 -9.93 12.76
C GLN A 206 -2.24 -9.64 13.55
N ASP A 207 -1.98 -10.43 14.60
CA ASP A 207 -0.75 -10.34 15.39
C ASP A 207 0.48 -10.60 14.52
N THR A 208 0.50 -11.65 13.70
CA THR A 208 1.62 -11.91 12.79
C THR A 208 1.79 -10.80 11.73
N ILE A 209 0.69 -10.30 11.15
CA ILE A 209 0.77 -9.17 10.21
C ILE A 209 1.33 -7.92 10.90
N SER A 210 1.05 -7.73 12.19
CA SER A 210 1.63 -6.64 12.98
C SER A 210 3.15 -6.77 13.13
N LEU A 211 3.69 -8.00 13.13
CA LEU A 211 5.14 -8.27 13.17
C LEU A 211 5.85 -7.95 11.85
N CYS A 212 5.12 -7.91 10.73
CA CYS A 212 5.62 -7.34 9.47
C CYS A 212 5.87 -5.82 9.59
N GLY A 213 5.54 -5.22 10.73
CA GLY A 213 5.87 -3.85 11.10
C GLY A 213 5.26 -2.84 10.15
N SER A 214 6.00 -1.77 9.89
CA SER A 214 5.55 -0.68 9.02
C SER A 214 5.56 -1.01 7.50
N PHE A 215 5.70 -2.29 7.10
CA PHE A 215 5.45 -2.70 5.71
C PHE A 215 3.96 -2.77 5.43
N LEU A 216 3.18 -3.33 6.38
CA LEU A 216 1.77 -3.63 6.20
C LEU A 216 0.89 -2.85 7.19
N THR A 217 -0.39 -2.73 6.84
CA THR A 217 -1.42 -2.19 7.71
C THR A 217 -2.75 -2.87 7.41
N ILE A 218 -3.57 -3.04 8.44
CA ILE A 218 -4.91 -3.60 8.30
C ILE A 218 -5.91 -2.46 8.36
N ARG A 219 -6.87 -2.43 7.43
CA ARG A 219 -8.00 -1.50 7.42
C ARG A 219 -9.27 -2.26 7.06
N LYS A 220 -10.25 -2.31 7.98
CA LYS A 220 -11.51 -3.07 7.79
C LYS A 220 -11.23 -4.51 7.32
N ASP A 221 -10.32 -5.20 8.02
CA ASP A 221 -9.89 -6.57 7.74
C ASP A 221 -9.24 -6.81 6.37
N ILE A 222 -8.81 -5.74 5.68
CA ILE A 222 -8.03 -5.82 4.45
C ILE A 222 -6.59 -5.40 4.72
N VAL A 223 -5.65 -6.20 4.23
CA VAL A 223 -4.21 -6.02 4.37
C VAL A 223 -3.69 -5.18 3.20
N TYR A 224 -3.05 -4.07 3.53
CA TYR A 224 -2.46 -3.13 2.59
C TYR A 224 -0.98 -2.91 2.89
N PHE A 225 -0.20 -2.55 1.87
CA PHE A 225 1.06 -1.87 2.12
C PHE A 225 0.81 -0.50 2.75
N VAL A 226 1.68 -0.11 3.68
CA VAL A 226 1.64 1.25 4.25
C VAL A 226 1.87 2.30 3.16
N HIS A 227 2.72 1.98 2.19
CA HIS A 227 3.00 2.82 1.03
C HIS A 227 3.56 1.97 -0.12
N GLN A 228 3.37 2.41 -1.36
CA GLN A 228 3.84 1.71 -2.56
C GLN A 228 5.36 1.48 -2.56
N SER A 229 6.14 2.44 -2.06
CA SER A 229 7.61 2.30 -1.89
C SER A 229 8.02 1.07 -1.07
N ALA A 230 7.17 0.62 -0.15
CA ALA A 230 7.43 -0.58 0.64
C ALA A 230 7.30 -1.84 -0.23
N LYS A 231 6.30 -1.88 -1.11
CA LYS A 231 6.11 -2.94 -2.11
C LYS A 231 7.26 -2.93 -3.12
N ASP A 232 7.62 -1.76 -3.64
CA ASP A 232 8.72 -1.59 -4.60
C ASP A 232 10.06 -2.07 -4.02
N PHE A 233 10.34 -1.73 -2.75
CA PHE A 233 11.54 -2.19 -2.05
C PHE A 233 11.59 -3.73 -1.96
N LEU A 234 10.47 -4.38 -1.65
CA LEU A 234 10.40 -5.84 -1.55
C LEU A 234 10.49 -6.54 -2.91
N LEU A 235 10.01 -5.91 -3.98
CA LEU A 235 9.99 -6.46 -5.33
C LEU A 235 11.21 -6.10 -6.18
N SER A 236 12.08 -5.21 -5.72
CA SER A 236 13.31 -4.86 -6.42
C SER A 236 14.38 -5.93 -6.24
N LYS A 237 14.82 -6.52 -7.36
CA LYS A 237 15.88 -7.55 -7.43
C LYS A 237 17.24 -7.05 -6.94
N GLU A 238 17.43 -5.74 -6.82
CA GLU A 238 18.67 -5.14 -6.33
C GLU A 238 18.84 -5.32 -4.82
N TYR A 239 17.75 -5.51 -4.08
CA TYR A 239 17.80 -5.69 -2.64
C TYR A 239 17.74 -7.17 -2.25
N THR A 240 18.47 -7.51 -1.18
CA THR A 240 18.45 -8.86 -0.60
C THR A 240 17.06 -9.28 -0.12
N ALA A 241 16.20 -8.31 0.23
CA ALA A 241 14.82 -8.55 0.65
C ALA A 241 14.03 -9.36 -0.39
N PHE A 242 14.22 -9.10 -1.69
CA PHE A 242 13.57 -9.85 -2.77
C PHE A 242 13.84 -11.35 -2.66
N ASN A 243 15.11 -11.74 -2.55
CA ASN A 243 15.48 -13.15 -2.44
C ASN A 243 15.10 -13.77 -1.09
N GLN A 244 14.90 -12.95 -0.05
CA GLN A 244 14.42 -13.41 1.25
C GLN A 244 12.94 -13.79 1.19
N ILE A 245 12.09 -12.95 0.60
CA ILE A 245 10.64 -13.20 0.54
C ILE A 245 10.24 -14.06 -0.68
N LEU A 246 11.00 -14.02 -1.77
CA LEU A 246 10.70 -14.69 -3.04
C LEU A 246 11.94 -15.48 -3.52
N PRO A 247 12.42 -16.49 -2.77
CA PRO A 247 13.65 -17.22 -3.11
C PRO A 247 13.58 -17.92 -4.48
N SER A 248 12.39 -18.36 -4.88
CA SER A 248 12.12 -18.98 -6.19
C SER A 248 11.55 -18.01 -7.22
N GLY A 249 11.48 -16.71 -6.90
CA GLY A 249 10.98 -15.65 -7.76
C GLY A 249 9.45 -15.51 -7.82
N ILE A 250 9.01 -14.43 -8.47
CA ILE A 250 7.60 -14.03 -8.57
C ILE A 250 6.74 -15.09 -9.29
N ALA A 251 7.26 -15.71 -10.36
CA ALA A 251 6.52 -16.72 -11.13
C ALA A 251 6.18 -17.95 -10.29
N TYR A 252 7.12 -18.39 -9.44
CA TYR A 252 6.87 -19.49 -8.51
C TYR A 252 5.81 -19.09 -7.47
N GLN A 253 5.88 -17.87 -6.92
CA GLN A 253 4.88 -17.40 -5.96
C GLN A 253 3.47 -17.34 -6.57
N HIS A 254 3.33 -16.86 -7.81
CA HIS A 254 2.05 -16.91 -8.53
C HIS A 254 1.56 -18.34 -8.73
N HIS A 255 2.46 -19.28 -9.08
CA HIS A 255 2.10 -20.69 -9.21
C HIS A 255 1.62 -21.27 -7.87
N SER A 256 2.28 -20.96 -6.75
CA SER A 256 1.86 -21.38 -5.41
C SER A 256 0.47 -20.84 -5.06
N ILE A 257 0.23 -19.55 -5.30
CA ILE A 257 -1.09 -18.91 -5.08
C ILE A 257 -2.17 -19.57 -5.94
N PHE A 258 -1.88 -19.85 -7.21
CA PHE A 258 -2.80 -20.52 -8.13
C PHE A 258 -3.12 -21.95 -7.67
N SER A 259 -2.09 -22.75 -7.40
CA SER A 259 -2.25 -24.13 -6.95
C SER A 259 -3.05 -24.20 -5.65
N ARG A 260 -2.78 -23.29 -4.71
CA ARG A 260 -3.53 -23.23 -3.46
C ARG A 260 -4.97 -22.80 -3.66
N SER A 261 -5.20 -21.79 -4.51
CA SER A 261 -6.53 -21.35 -4.89
C SER A 261 -7.35 -22.50 -5.46
N LEU A 262 -6.78 -23.28 -6.38
CA LEU A 262 -7.45 -24.43 -6.99
C LEU A 262 -7.78 -25.52 -5.96
N GLU A 263 -6.86 -25.82 -5.05
CA GLU A 263 -7.07 -26.79 -3.99
C GLU A 263 -8.23 -26.39 -3.07
N VAL A 264 -8.24 -25.15 -2.57
CA VAL A 264 -9.28 -24.69 -1.64
C VAL A 264 -10.62 -24.60 -2.36
N LEU A 265 -10.66 -24.10 -3.60
CA LEU A 265 -11.88 -24.12 -4.42
C LEU A 265 -12.41 -25.55 -4.59
N SER A 266 -11.55 -26.53 -4.88
CA SER A 266 -11.96 -27.93 -5.07
C SER A 266 -12.53 -28.58 -3.81
N LYS A 267 -12.05 -28.19 -2.63
CA LYS A 267 -12.49 -28.72 -1.33
C LYS A 267 -13.75 -28.04 -0.82
N THR A 268 -13.90 -26.73 -1.05
CA THR A 268 -14.96 -25.92 -0.44
C THR A 268 -16.15 -25.72 -1.36
N LEU A 269 -15.95 -25.57 -2.67
CA LEU A 269 -17.07 -25.35 -3.59
C LEU A 269 -17.91 -26.62 -3.72
N ARG A 270 -19.20 -26.45 -3.49
CA ARG A 270 -20.23 -27.45 -3.77
C ARG A 270 -21.40 -26.80 -4.49
N ARG A 271 -22.18 -27.62 -5.18
CA ARG A 271 -23.44 -27.16 -5.77
C ARG A 271 -24.33 -26.59 -4.67
N ASN A 272 -24.93 -25.43 -4.95
CA ASN A 272 -25.82 -24.73 -4.03
C ASN A 272 -25.16 -24.38 -2.68
N ILE A 273 -24.01 -23.69 -2.74
CA ILE A 273 -23.21 -23.38 -1.54
C ILE A 273 -23.94 -22.56 -0.48
N TYR A 274 -24.96 -21.79 -0.87
CA TYR A 274 -25.84 -21.02 0.03
C TYR A 274 -27.15 -21.73 0.37
N GLU A 275 -27.31 -23.01 -0.01
CA GLU A 275 -28.48 -23.82 0.29
C GLU A 275 -29.82 -23.16 -0.08
N LEU A 276 -29.84 -22.49 -1.24
CA LEU A 276 -31.02 -21.83 -1.78
C LEU A 276 -32.14 -22.86 -2.00
N ARG A 277 -33.33 -22.53 -1.51
CA ARG A 277 -34.51 -23.43 -1.54
C ARG A 277 -35.22 -23.44 -2.89
N ALA A 278 -35.17 -22.33 -3.64
CA ALA A 278 -35.91 -22.18 -4.89
C ALA A 278 -34.95 -22.04 -6.08
N PRO A 279 -35.11 -22.85 -7.15
CA PRO A 279 -34.42 -22.58 -8.42
C PRO A 279 -34.99 -21.28 -9.02
N GLY A 280 -34.14 -20.26 -9.19
CA GLY A 280 -34.53 -18.96 -9.77
C GLY A 280 -34.56 -17.77 -8.80
N SER A 281 -34.05 -17.91 -7.57
CA SER A 281 -33.86 -16.76 -6.67
C SER A 281 -33.04 -15.65 -7.35
N SER A 282 -33.54 -14.42 -7.28
CA SER A 282 -32.82 -13.24 -7.78
C SER A 282 -31.56 -13.01 -6.96
N ILE A 283 -30.45 -12.64 -7.62
CA ILE A 283 -29.18 -12.29 -6.94
C ILE A 283 -29.38 -11.16 -5.92
N LYS A 284 -30.33 -10.24 -6.19
CA LYS A 284 -30.63 -9.12 -5.29
C LYS A 284 -31.30 -9.55 -3.99
N ASP A 285 -31.90 -10.74 -3.97
CA ASP A 285 -32.66 -11.27 -2.83
C ASP A 285 -31.85 -12.30 -2.03
N ILE A 286 -30.58 -12.53 -2.40
CA ILE A 286 -29.68 -13.47 -1.73
C ILE A 286 -28.74 -12.69 -0.80
N SER A 287 -28.93 -12.84 0.50
CA SER A 287 -27.95 -12.43 1.51
C SER A 287 -26.98 -13.59 1.78
N PRO A 288 -25.65 -13.36 1.79
CA PRO A 288 -24.71 -14.37 2.24
C PRO A 288 -25.06 -14.83 3.67
N PRO A 289 -25.02 -16.14 3.96
CA PRO A 289 -25.20 -16.63 5.32
C PRO A 289 -24.05 -16.16 6.23
N ASP A 290 -24.25 -16.19 7.54
CA ASP A 290 -23.21 -15.89 8.54
C ASP A 290 -22.89 -17.17 9.32
N PRO A 291 -21.66 -17.72 9.21
CA PRO A 291 -20.52 -17.21 8.44
C PRO A 291 -20.68 -17.40 6.92
N ASN A 292 -20.12 -16.48 6.13
CA ASN A 292 -20.19 -16.54 4.67
C ASN A 292 -19.17 -17.56 4.13
N PRO A 293 -19.61 -18.70 3.55
CA PRO A 293 -18.71 -19.76 3.10
C PRO A 293 -17.83 -19.37 1.90
N LEU A 294 -18.11 -18.23 1.25
CA LEU A 294 -17.31 -17.71 0.14
C LEU A 294 -16.37 -16.56 0.55
N ALA A 295 -16.39 -16.10 1.80
CA ALA A 295 -15.64 -14.92 2.21
C ALA A 295 -14.13 -15.06 1.96
N SER A 296 -13.54 -16.21 2.30
CA SER A 296 -12.13 -16.52 2.07
C SER A 296 -11.78 -16.85 0.61
N LEU A 297 -12.76 -17.28 -0.19
CA LEU A 297 -12.56 -17.76 -1.57
C LEU A 297 -12.61 -16.66 -2.63
N LYS A 298 -12.93 -15.43 -2.25
CA LYS A 298 -13.21 -14.36 -3.20
C LYS A 298 -12.00 -14.01 -4.06
N TYR A 299 -10.78 -14.02 -3.52
CA TYR A 299 -9.58 -13.82 -4.33
C TYR A 299 -9.42 -14.95 -5.36
N SER A 300 -9.39 -16.19 -4.89
CA SER A 300 -9.21 -17.41 -5.70
C SER A 300 -10.25 -17.60 -6.80
N SER A 301 -11.45 -17.04 -6.66
CA SER A 301 -12.52 -17.14 -7.66
C SER A 301 -12.53 -16.01 -8.70
N THR A 302 -11.65 -15.02 -8.56
CA THR A 302 -11.60 -13.83 -9.45
C THR A 302 -10.32 -13.69 -10.26
N HIS A 303 -9.21 -14.26 -9.77
CA HIS A 303 -7.87 -14.16 -10.34
C HIS A 303 -7.19 -15.53 -10.33
#